data_AF-A0A8X6KCV0-F1
#
_entry.id   AF-A0A8X6KCV0-F1
#
_cell.length_a   1.000
_cell.length_b   1.000
_cell.length_c   1.000
_cell.angle_alpha   90.00
_cell.angle_beta   90.00
_cell.angle_gamma   90.00
#
_symmetry.space_group_name_H-M   'P 1'
#
loop_
_entity.id
_entity.type
_entity.pdbx_description
1 polymer ?
#
loop_
_entity_poly.entity_id
_entity_poly.type
_entity_poly.pdbx_seq_one_letter_code
_entity_poly.pdbx_strand_id
1 'polypeptide(L)'
;MRNCRIQRPPNAGSLFYNYEDFHSIVLLAVADTCFTLIEVGAYWKENDNSIFIQSEMGKAYNVRQLNVLRGEFSLYGSAHRTEMYVVGNEAFPLQKNLMRPFPRRNLDFGKRNFNFRLSRARKSVECAFGVLAKKFEILQSFIKTDISQTDTTLKCICALPNFIKKQQSQRDAVLEQELFPWQGEISQFLPFNLSEKRNKRGNECKKYSERLLLSP
;
A
#
# COMPACT_ATOMS: atom_id res chain seq x y z
N MET A 1 -3.71 4.83 5.91
CA MET A 1 -4.92 5.62 6.15
C MET A 1 -4.75 6.97 5.48
N ARG A 2 -5.80 7.54 4.90
CA ARG A 2 -5.81 8.87 4.28
C ARG A 2 -7.08 9.61 4.69
N ASN A 3 -6.94 10.87 5.14
CA ASN A 3 -8.07 11.78 5.30
C ASN A 3 -8.43 12.37 3.93
N CYS A 4 -9.64 12.09 3.45
CA CYS A 4 -10.19 12.64 2.21
C CYS A 4 -11.05 13.85 2.57
N ARG A 5 -10.71 15.02 2.02
CA ARG A 5 -11.41 16.29 2.27
C ARG A 5 -12.79 16.25 1.63
N ILE A 6 -13.82 16.55 2.41
CA ILE A 6 -15.20 16.63 1.93
C ILE A 6 -15.77 18.02 2.22
N GLN A 7 -16.75 18.43 1.41
CA GLN A 7 -17.60 19.53 1.79
C GLN A 7 -18.40 19.16 3.04
N ARG A 8 -18.61 20.12 3.95
CA ARG A 8 -19.42 19.92 5.15
C ARG A 8 -20.78 19.32 4.77
N PRO A 9 -21.12 18.11 5.24
CA PRO A 9 -22.42 17.55 4.96
C PRO A 9 -23.52 18.33 5.72
N PRO A 10 -24.72 18.46 5.14
CA PRO A 10 -25.83 19.14 5.78
C PRO A 10 -26.16 18.49 7.12
N ASN A 11 -26.46 19.30 8.14
CA ASN A 11 -26.84 18.84 9.50
C ASN A 11 -25.80 17.94 10.21
N ALA A 12 -24.57 17.84 9.72
CA ALA A 12 -23.57 16.93 10.29
C ALA A 12 -22.80 17.48 11.51
N GLY A 13 -23.07 18.71 11.95
CA GLY A 13 -22.35 19.33 13.07
C GLY A 13 -20.83 19.22 12.92
N SER A 14 -20.15 18.69 13.94
CA SER A 14 -18.71 18.41 13.97
C SER A 14 -18.34 16.95 13.65
N LEU A 15 -19.30 16.13 13.22
CA LEU A 15 -19.13 14.68 13.05
C LEU A 15 -17.96 14.31 12.11
N PHE A 16 -17.79 15.08 11.04
CA PHE A 16 -16.71 14.92 10.05
C PHE A 16 -15.53 15.85 10.29
N TYR A 17 -15.59 16.73 11.30
CA TYR A 17 -14.58 17.76 11.50
C TYR A 17 -13.36 17.20 12.23
N ASN A 18 -12.20 17.25 11.59
CA ASN A 18 -10.96 16.67 12.11
C ASN A 18 -10.08 17.72 12.82
N TYR A 19 -8.94 17.28 13.37
CA TYR A 19 -7.97 18.15 14.06
C TYR A 19 -7.15 19.06 13.14
N GLU A 20 -7.23 18.86 11.83
CA GLU A 20 -6.57 19.71 10.82
C GLU A 20 -7.51 20.82 10.31
N ASP A 21 -8.58 21.10 11.05
CA ASP A 21 -9.58 22.15 10.80
C ASP A 21 -10.38 22.01 9.49
N PHE A 22 -10.64 20.78 9.03
CA PHE A 22 -11.54 20.53 7.89
C PHE A 22 -12.45 19.31 8.07
N HIS A 23 -13.50 19.22 7.24
CA HIS A 23 -14.36 18.03 7.18
C HIS A 23 -13.71 16.93 6.33
N SER A 24 -13.62 15.72 6.87
CA SER A 24 -13.04 14.58 6.18
C SER A 24 -13.73 13.27 6.44
N ILE A 25 -13.63 12.38 5.46
CA ILE A 25 -13.88 10.95 5.59
C ILE A 25 -12.56 10.20 5.47
N VAL A 26 -12.40 9.14 6.23
CA VAL A 26 -11.19 8.33 6.25
C VAL A 26 -11.29 7.23 5.20
N LEU A 27 -10.23 7.12 4.39
CA LEU A 27 -9.93 5.96 3.54
C LEU A 27 -8.86 5.10 4.22
N LEU A 28 -9.26 3.96 4.74
CA LEU A 28 -8.38 2.91 5.26
C LEU A 28 -8.05 1.96 4.11
N ALA A 29 -6.77 1.60 3.95
CA ALA A 29 -6.37 0.69 2.89
C ALA A 29 -5.11 -0.11 3.22
N VAL A 30 -5.05 -1.32 2.65
CA VAL A 30 -3.85 -2.16 2.54
C VAL A 30 -3.45 -2.18 1.08
N ALA A 31 -2.16 -1.94 0.79
CA ALA A 31 -1.68 -1.90 -0.57
C ALA A 31 -0.23 -2.40 -0.69
N ASP A 32 0.05 -3.11 -1.78
CA ASP A 32 1.39 -3.39 -2.26
C ASP A 32 1.43 -3.14 -3.77
N THR A 33 1.92 -1.97 -4.18
CA THR A 33 1.83 -1.39 -5.54
C THR A 33 0.40 -1.15 -6.08
N CYS A 34 -0.59 -1.87 -5.57
CA CYS A 34 -2.02 -1.83 -5.88
C CYS A 34 -2.81 -1.94 -4.58
N PHE A 35 -4.03 -1.42 -4.54
CA PHE A 35 -4.88 -1.51 -3.35
C PHE A 35 -5.48 -2.92 -3.23
N THR A 36 -5.21 -3.63 -2.13
CA THR A 36 -5.70 -5.00 -1.93
C THR A 36 -6.96 -5.04 -1.09
N LEU A 37 -7.04 -4.16 -0.09
CA LEU A 37 -8.22 -3.97 0.76
C LEU A 37 -8.43 -2.48 0.95
N ILE A 38 -9.70 -2.06 0.92
CA ILE A 38 -10.11 -0.68 1.20
C ILE A 38 -11.35 -0.68 2.07
N GLU A 39 -11.44 0.32 2.94
CA GLU A 39 -12.63 0.64 3.70
C GLU A 39 -12.74 2.16 3.79
N VAL A 40 -13.95 2.66 3.59
CA VAL A 40 -14.28 4.09 3.63
C VAL A 40 -15.42 4.24 4.62
N GLY A 41 -15.36 5.25 5.48
CA GLY A 41 -16.48 5.53 6.37
C GLY A 41 -16.13 5.93 7.78
N ALA A 42 -14.87 5.89 8.21
CA ALA A 42 -14.54 6.46 9.51
C ALA A 42 -14.54 8.00 9.43
N TYR A 43 -15.13 8.62 10.44
CA TYR A 43 -15.27 10.06 10.63
C TYR A 43 -15.21 10.30 12.15
N TRP A 44 -14.49 11.34 12.60
CA TRP A 44 -14.39 11.89 13.98
C TRP A 44 -12.96 12.25 14.39
N LYS A 45 -12.86 12.94 15.54
CA LYS A 45 -11.68 13.17 16.39
C LYS A 45 -11.09 11.90 17.05
N GLU A 46 -11.43 10.74 16.54
CA GLU A 46 -10.86 9.48 16.98
C GLU A 46 -9.42 9.32 16.45
N ASN A 47 -8.55 8.64 17.20
CA ASN A 47 -7.19 8.39 16.74
C ASN A 47 -7.18 7.24 15.73
N ASP A 48 -6.15 7.15 14.88
CA ASP A 48 -6.10 6.10 13.84
C ASP A 48 -6.25 4.67 14.44
N ASN A 49 -5.84 4.47 15.69
CA ASN A 49 -5.98 3.20 16.40
C ASN A 49 -7.45 2.82 16.60
N SER A 50 -8.27 3.73 17.13
CA SER A 50 -9.68 3.45 17.38
C SER A 50 -10.46 3.30 16.09
N ILE A 51 -10.14 4.12 15.07
CA ILE A 51 -10.68 3.97 13.71
C ILE A 51 -10.41 2.56 13.19
N PHE A 52 -9.17 2.08 13.29
CA PHE A 52 -8.83 0.73 12.84
C PHE A 52 -9.59 -0.33 13.66
N ILE A 53 -9.59 -0.26 14.98
CA ILE A 53 -10.25 -1.27 15.84
C ILE A 53 -11.76 -1.35 15.58
N GLN A 54 -12.43 -0.23 15.34
CA GLN A 54 -13.87 -0.16 15.08
C GLN A 54 -14.25 -0.50 13.64
N SER A 55 -13.31 -0.36 12.69
CA SER A 55 -13.52 -0.68 11.28
C SER A 55 -13.84 -2.16 11.04
N GLU A 56 -14.60 -2.46 9.99
CA GLU A 56 -14.88 -3.85 9.59
C GLU A 56 -13.59 -4.58 9.21
N MET A 57 -12.63 -3.87 8.61
CA MET A 57 -11.29 -4.37 8.32
C MET A 57 -10.54 -4.79 9.58
N GLY A 58 -10.55 -3.96 10.63
CA GLY A 58 -9.90 -4.29 11.90
C GLY A 58 -10.60 -5.41 12.66
N LYS A 59 -11.94 -5.44 12.66
CA LYS A 59 -12.71 -6.57 13.19
C LYS A 59 -12.34 -7.87 12.46
N ALA A 60 -12.34 -7.86 11.13
CA ALA A 60 -11.97 -9.01 10.30
C ALA A 60 -10.50 -9.45 10.52
N TYR A 61 -9.61 -8.50 10.83
CA TYR A 61 -8.23 -8.76 11.22
C TYR A 61 -8.15 -9.57 12.51
N ASN A 62 -8.91 -9.15 13.53
CA ASN A 62 -8.92 -9.79 14.85
C ASN A 62 -9.40 -11.25 14.79
N VAL A 63 -10.41 -11.54 13.97
CA VAL A 63 -10.97 -12.88 13.81
C VAL A 63 -10.26 -13.72 12.73
N ARG A 64 -9.15 -13.23 12.16
CA ARG A 64 -8.37 -13.90 11.08
C ARG A 64 -9.20 -14.31 9.85
N GLN A 65 -10.18 -13.48 9.50
CA GLN A 65 -11.05 -13.71 8.34
C GLN A 65 -10.53 -13.05 7.07
N LEU A 66 -9.47 -12.23 7.13
CA LEU A 66 -8.85 -11.66 5.95
C LEU A 66 -8.07 -12.74 5.19
N ASN A 67 -8.69 -13.28 4.14
CA ASN A 67 -8.08 -14.26 3.23
C ASN A 67 -6.76 -13.76 2.62
N VAL A 68 -6.61 -12.44 2.50
CA VAL A 68 -5.42 -11.78 1.96
C VAL A 68 -4.15 -12.12 2.75
N LEU A 69 -4.27 -12.45 4.03
CA LEU A 69 -3.14 -12.77 4.92
C LEU A 69 -2.93 -14.27 5.13
N ARG A 70 -3.70 -15.11 4.42
CA ARG A 70 -3.61 -16.56 4.57
C ARG A 70 -2.52 -17.12 3.67
N GLY A 71 -1.82 -18.13 4.20
CA GLY A 71 -0.76 -18.83 3.50
C GLY A 71 0.60 -18.59 4.13
N GLU A 72 1.51 -19.50 3.79
CA GLU A 72 2.91 -19.42 4.17
C GLU A 72 3.77 -19.22 2.92
N PHE A 73 4.77 -18.36 3.05
CA PHE A 73 5.68 -17.99 1.97
C PHE A 73 7.10 -18.30 2.40
N SER A 74 7.89 -18.88 1.50
CA SER A 74 9.32 -19.05 1.73
C SER A 74 10.01 -17.69 1.67
N LEU A 75 10.77 -17.35 2.70
CA LEU A 75 11.64 -16.18 2.66
C LEU A 75 12.71 -16.40 1.58
N TYR A 76 13.01 -15.35 0.81
CA TYR A 76 14.00 -15.44 -0.26
C TYR A 76 15.35 -15.93 0.30
N GLY A 77 15.86 -17.02 -0.26
CA GLY A 77 17.13 -17.64 0.19
C GLY A 77 17.04 -18.41 1.51
N SER A 78 15.83 -18.77 1.98
CA SER A 78 15.63 -19.53 3.21
C SER A 78 14.62 -20.66 3.03
N ALA A 79 14.86 -21.79 3.71
CA ALA A 79 13.87 -22.86 3.83
C ALA A 79 12.74 -22.52 4.81
N HIS A 80 12.89 -21.43 5.58
CA HIS A 80 11.89 -21.00 6.54
C HIS A 80 10.67 -20.40 5.83
N ARG A 81 9.51 -20.92 6.23
CA ARG A 81 8.20 -20.43 5.82
C ARG A 81 7.65 -19.46 6.84
N THR A 82 7.04 -18.38 6.35
CA THR A 82 6.44 -17.34 7.19
C THR A 82 5.06 -16.95 6.68
N GLU A 83 4.18 -16.58 7.60
CA GLU A 83 2.92 -15.91 7.28
C GLU A 83 3.17 -14.52 6.68
N MET A 84 2.14 -13.96 6.03
CA MET A 84 2.17 -12.57 5.57
C MET A 84 1.89 -11.60 6.72
N TYR A 85 2.58 -10.46 6.69
CA TYR A 85 2.43 -9.40 7.69
C TYR A 85 2.03 -8.09 7.02
N VAL A 86 1.05 -7.41 7.59
CA VAL A 86 0.72 -6.01 7.26
C VAL A 86 1.62 -5.10 8.08
N VAL A 87 2.04 -4.00 7.48
CA VAL A 87 2.86 -2.99 8.13
C VAL A 87 2.06 -1.71 8.32
N GLY A 88 1.87 -1.31 9.57
CA GLY A 88 1.22 -0.07 9.98
C GLY A 88 2.19 1.01 10.45
N ASN A 89 1.70 2.25 10.54
CA ASN A 89 2.39 3.32 11.26
C ASN A 89 2.27 3.12 12.80
N GLU A 90 2.81 4.07 13.57
CA GLU A 90 2.79 4.01 15.05
C GLU A 90 1.39 4.07 15.66
N ALA A 91 0.39 4.53 14.90
CA ALA A 91 -0.97 4.66 15.37
C ALA A 91 -1.77 3.35 15.26
N PHE A 92 -1.26 2.33 14.57
CA PHE A 92 -1.88 0.99 14.57
C PHE A 92 -1.48 0.18 15.81
N PRO A 93 -2.32 -0.77 16.25
CA PRO A 93 -1.96 -1.69 17.32
C PRO A 93 -0.96 -2.74 16.82
N LEU A 94 -0.11 -3.25 17.72
CA LEU A 94 0.71 -4.43 17.42
C LEU A 94 -0.17 -5.67 17.54
N GLN A 95 -0.26 -6.47 16.48
CA GLN A 95 -1.01 -7.74 16.48
C GLN A 95 -0.21 -8.85 15.77
N LYS A 96 -0.67 -10.10 15.85
CA LYS A 96 0.07 -11.27 15.33
C LYS A 96 0.60 -11.07 13.91
N ASN A 97 -0.21 -10.48 13.02
CA ASN A 97 0.20 -10.25 11.63
C ASN A 97 0.33 -8.75 11.30
N LEU A 98 0.11 -7.83 12.26
CA LEU A 98 0.17 -6.37 12.04
C LEU A 98 1.36 -5.79 12.79
N MET A 99 2.40 -5.42 12.06
CA MET A 99 3.61 -4.83 12.61
C MET A 99 3.53 -3.31 12.65
N ARG A 100 4.06 -2.72 13.72
CA ARG A 100 4.23 -1.27 13.89
C ARG A 100 5.69 -0.97 14.24
N PRO A 101 6.19 0.27 14.02
CA PRO A 101 7.52 0.64 14.48
C PRO A 101 7.61 0.60 16.01
N PHE A 102 8.82 0.34 16.51
CA PHE A 102 9.16 0.58 17.92
C PHE A 102 9.00 2.06 18.26
N PRO A 103 8.54 2.40 19.49
CA PRO A 103 8.47 3.78 19.95
C PRO A 103 9.82 4.49 19.82
N ARG A 104 9.81 5.78 19.48
CA ARG A 104 11.05 6.55 19.20
C ARG A 104 11.97 6.77 20.41
N ARG A 105 11.55 6.38 21.62
CA ARG A 105 12.34 6.50 22.86
C ARG A 105 13.25 5.27 23.03
N ASN A 106 14.49 5.50 23.47
CA ASN A 106 15.46 4.44 23.82
C ASN A 106 15.65 3.38 22.71
N LEU A 107 15.82 3.83 21.47
CA LEU A 107 16.06 2.96 20.33
C LEU A 107 17.51 2.47 20.28
N ASP A 108 17.73 1.19 20.57
CA ASP A 108 18.97 0.48 20.27
C ASP A 108 19.19 0.30 18.76
N PHE A 109 20.38 -0.15 18.36
CA PHE A 109 20.75 -0.31 16.95
C PHE A 109 19.80 -1.24 16.19
N GLY A 110 19.38 -2.35 16.82
CA GLY A 110 18.46 -3.33 16.23
C GLY A 110 17.09 -2.73 15.95
N LYS A 111 16.52 -2.02 16.93
CA LYS A 111 15.22 -1.33 16.80
C LYS A 111 15.27 -0.21 15.76
N ARG A 112 16.39 0.53 15.66
CA ARG A 112 16.59 1.54 14.60
C ARG A 112 16.59 0.91 13.21
N ASN A 113 17.35 -0.18 13.03
CA ASN A 113 17.41 -0.91 11.76
C ASN A 113 16.02 -1.50 11.40
N PHE A 114 15.30 -2.05 12.37
CA PHE A 114 13.93 -2.52 12.17
C PHE A 114 13.00 -1.37 11.73
N ASN A 115 12.96 -0.26 12.47
CA ASN A 115 12.12 0.90 12.15
C ASN A 115 12.45 1.49 10.76
N PHE A 116 13.73 1.49 10.38
CA PHE A 116 14.17 1.91 9.07
C PHE A 116 13.62 1.00 7.97
N ARG A 117 13.76 -0.33 8.11
CA ARG A 117 13.22 -1.31 7.16
C ARG A 117 11.71 -1.25 7.07
N LEU A 118 11.04 -1.13 8.21
CA LEU A 118 9.59 -1.00 8.30
C LEU A 118 9.11 0.27 7.58
N SER A 119 9.81 1.40 7.75
CA SER A 119 9.51 2.64 7.03
C SER A 119 9.75 2.51 5.52
N ARG A 120 10.76 1.77 5.08
CA ARG A 120 10.96 1.46 3.65
C ARG A 120 9.83 0.60 3.08
N ALA A 121 9.35 -0.39 3.83
CA ALA A 121 8.21 -1.20 3.41
C ALA A 121 6.95 -0.35 3.24
N ARG A 122 6.68 0.59 4.17
CA ARG A 122 5.53 1.52 4.08
C ARG A 122 5.57 2.46 2.88
N LYS A 123 6.72 2.67 2.24
CA LYS A 123 6.80 3.49 1.02
C LYS A 123 5.90 2.96 -0.09
N SER A 124 5.61 1.65 -0.15
CA SER A 124 4.72 1.09 -1.17
C SER A 124 3.30 1.69 -1.10
N VAL A 125 2.70 1.74 0.09
CA VAL A 125 1.37 2.31 0.31
C VAL A 125 1.38 3.83 0.22
N GLU A 126 2.45 4.50 0.67
CA GLU A 126 2.62 5.94 0.50
C GLU A 126 2.66 6.33 -0.98
N CYS A 127 3.42 5.58 -1.80
CA CYS A 127 3.45 5.75 -3.25
C CYS A 127 2.10 5.46 -3.89
N ALA A 128 1.38 4.42 -3.46
CA ALA A 128 0.05 4.11 -3.99
C ALA A 128 -0.94 5.27 -3.77
N PHE A 129 -0.98 5.84 -2.55
CA PHE A 129 -1.77 7.03 -2.28
C PHE A 129 -1.27 8.27 -3.02
N GLY A 130 0.04 8.43 -3.20
CA GLY A 130 0.62 9.53 -3.96
C GLY A 130 0.21 9.50 -5.44
N VAL A 131 0.26 8.33 -6.08
CA VAL A 131 -0.24 8.12 -7.45
C VAL A 131 -1.74 8.39 -7.52
N LEU A 132 -2.51 7.90 -6.56
CA LEU A 132 -3.95 8.14 -6.48
C LEU A 132 -4.26 9.64 -6.42
N ALA A 133 -3.62 10.38 -5.50
CA ALA A 133 -3.82 11.81 -5.34
C ALA A 133 -3.36 12.63 -6.56
N LYS A 134 -2.27 12.22 -7.23
CA LYS A 134 -1.79 12.88 -8.45
C LYS A 134 -2.71 12.65 -9.64
N LYS A 135 -3.28 11.45 -9.77
CA LYS A 135 -4.11 11.06 -10.91
C LYS A 135 -5.55 11.56 -10.80
N PHE A 136 -6.08 11.63 -9.58
CA PHE A 136 -7.46 12.03 -9.32
C PHE A 136 -7.47 13.37 -8.59
N GLU A 137 -7.65 14.46 -9.34
CA GLU A 137 -7.70 15.83 -8.82
C GLU A 137 -8.78 16.03 -7.76
N ILE A 138 -9.85 15.24 -7.80
CA ILE A 138 -10.91 15.21 -6.78
C ILE A 138 -10.39 14.96 -5.36
N LEU A 139 -9.22 14.31 -5.21
CA LEU A 139 -8.55 14.08 -3.93
C LEU A 139 -7.65 15.24 -3.47
N GLN A 140 -7.46 16.25 -4.31
CA GLN A 140 -6.67 17.46 -4.03
C GLN A 140 -7.57 18.61 -3.56
N SER A 141 -8.87 18.60 -3.91
CA SER A 141 -9.87 19.56 -3.48
C SER A 141 -10.87 18.95 -2.47
N PHE A 142 -11.86 19.75 -2.04
CA PHE A 142 -13.02 19.24 -1.30
C PHE A 142 -13.93 18.44 -2.24
N ILE A 143 -14.29 17.22 -1.85
CA ILE A 143 -15.30 16.43 -2.55
C ILE A 143 -16.67 17.05 -2.25
N LYS A 144 -17.36 17.55 -3.29
CA LYS A 144 -18.64 18.26 -3.20
C LYS A 144 -19.82 17.35 -3.55
N THR A 145 -19.91 16.20 -2.89
CA THR A 145 -20.98 15.24 -3.09
C THR A 145 -21.53 14.76 -1.74
N ASP A 146 -22.67 14.07 -1.77
CA ASP A 146 -23.18 13.41 -0.57
C ASP A 146 -22.21 12.33 -0.06
N ILE A 147 -22.33 11.95 1.21
CA ILE A 147 -21.47 10.97 1.87
C ILE A 147 -21.52 9.62 1.14
N SER A 148 -22.70 9.17 0.71
CA SER A 148 -22.86 7.90 -0.02
C SER A 148 -22.15 7.92 -1.38
N GLN A 149 -22.26 9.05 -2.10
CA GLN A 149 -21.58 9.24 -3.36
C GLN A 149 -20.06 9.38 -3.17
N THR A 150 -19.63 10.04 -2.10
CA THR A 150 -18.21 10.15 -1.72
C THR A 150 -17.63 8.76 -1.46
N ASP A 151 -18.31 7.93 -0.68
CA ASP A 151 -17.91 6.54 -0.41
C ASP A 151 -17.72 5.74 -1.71
N THR A 152 -18.75 5.75 -2.57
CA THR A 152 -18.71 5.07 -3.87
C THR A 152 -17.56 5.59 -4.74
N THR A 153 -17.38 6.91 -4.80
CA THR A 153 -16.31 7.55 -5.57
C THR A 153 -14.94 7.10 -5.08
N LEU A 154 -14.70 7.13 -3.76
CA LEU A 154 -13.45 6.71 -3.14
C LEU A 154 -13.14 5.23 -3.39
N LYS A 155 -14.17 4.37 -3.39
CA LYS A 155 -14.02 2.96 -3.77
C LYS A 155 -13.65 2.80 -5.23
N CYS A 156 -14.34 3.50 -6.14
CA CYS A 156 -14.07 3.44 -7.58
C CYS A 156 -12.65 3.90 -7.94
N ILE A 157 -12.18 5.01 -7.38
CA ILE A 157 -10.83 5.52 -7.67
C ILE A 157 -9.72 4.60 -7.16
N CYS A 158 -9.95 3.83 -6.10
CA CYS A 158 -8.99 2.83 -5.62
C CYS A 158 -9.00 1.57 -6.51
N ALA A 159 -10.17 1.15 -6.99
CA ALA A 159 -10.31 -0.04 -7.83
C ALA A 159 -9.86 0.17 -9.28
N LEU A 160 -10.11 1.34 -9.87
CA LEU A 160 -9.85 1.62 -11.28
C LEU A 160 -8.36 1.46 -11.68
N PRO A 161 -7.37 1.99 -10.94
CA PRO A 161 -5.95 1.77 -11.23
C PRO A 161 -5.57 0.29 -11.21
N ASN A 162 -6.13 -0.50 -10.29
CA ASN A 162 -5.89 -1.93 -10.22
C ASN A 162 -6.44 -2.65 -11.46
N PHE A 163 -7.65 -2.28 -11.89
CA PHE A 163 -8.27 -2.81 -13.10
C PHE A 163 -7.43 -2.50 -14.34
N ILE A 164 -7.00 -1.26 -14.51
CA ILE A 164 -6.16 -0.83 -15.64
C ILE A 164 -4.83 -1.59 -15.65
N LYS A 165 -4.15 -1.70 -14.51
CA LYS A 165 -2.90 -2.46 -14.40
C LYS A 165 -3.10 -3.93 -14.78
N LYS A 166 -4.18 -4.55 -14.32
CA LYS A 166 -4.50 -5.95 -14.67
C LYS A 166 -4.68 -6.13 -16.18
N GLN A 167 -5.39 -5.20 -16.83
CA GLN A 167 -5.58 -5.22 -18.29
C GLN A 167 -4.27 -5.02 -19.05
N GLN A 168 -3.41 -4.11 -18.59
CA GLN A 168 -2.09 -3.89 -19.18
C GLN A 168 -1.21 -5.13 -19.03
N SER A 169 -1.10 -5.72 -17.84
CA SER A 169 -0.32 -6.94 -17.63
C SER A 169 -0.80 -8.11 -18.50
N GLN A 170 -2.11 -8.24 -18.74
CA GLN A 170 -2.63 -9.25 -19.66
C GLN A 170 -2.23 -8.98 -21.10
N ARG A 171 -2.31 -7.73 -21.56
CA ARG A 171 -1.86 -7.34 -22.91
C ARG A 171 -0.36 -7.56 -23.08
N ASP A 172 0.44 -7.13 -22.11
CA ASP A 172 1.90 -7.28 -22.12
C ASP A 172 2.30 -8.76 -22.16
N ALA A 173 1.58 -9.63 -21.44
CA ALA A 173 1.83 -11.07 -21.46
C ALA A 173 1.52 -11.70 -22.85
N VAL A 174 0.44 -11.26 -23.50
CA VAL A 174 0.12 -11.68 -24.88
C VAL A 174 1.19 -11.19 -25.86
N LEU A 175 1.62 -9.94 -25.74
CA LEU A 175 2.69 -9.39 -26.58
C LEU A 175 4.04 -10.08 -26.34
N GLU A 176 4.39 -10.42 -25.10
CA GLU A 176 5.60 -11.20 -24.80
C GLU A 176 5.53 -12.59 -25.44
N GLN A 177 4.37 -13.25 -25.45
CA GLN A 177 4.17 -14.53 -26.14
C GLN A 177 4.26 -14.41 -27.66
N GLU A 178 3.74 -13.34 -28.26
CA GLU A 178 3.79 -13.12 -29.72
C GLU A 178 5.18 -12.66 -30.21
N LEU A 179 5.86 -11.80 -29.45
CA LEU A 179 7.18 -11.26 -29.81
C LEU A 179 8.31 -12.23 -29.49
N PHE A 180 8.12 -13.12 -28.52
CA PHE A 180 9.11 -14.10 -28.11
C PHE A 180 8.49 -15.51 -27.97
N PRO A 181 7.96 -16.09 -29.06
CA PRO A 181 7.26 -17.39 -29.02
C PRO A 181 8.17 -18.53 -28.55
N TRP A 182 9.49 -18.39 -28.73
CA TRP A 182 10.51 -19.35 -28.31
C TRP A 182 10.83 -19.33 -26.81
N GLN A 183 10.33 -18.36 -26.02
CA GLN A 183 10.63 -18.29 -24.58
C GLN A 183 10.06 -19.47 -23.77
N GLY A 184 9.00 -20.13 -24.27
CA GLY A 184 8.49 -21.36 -23.66
C GLY A 184 9.45 -22.55 -23.79
N GLU A 185 10.19 -22.65 -24.90
CA GLU A 185 11.12 -23.76 -25.19
C GLU A 185 12.50 -23.56 -24.56
N ILE A 186 12.93 -22.31 -24.34
CA ILE A 186 14.25 -22.01 -23.77
C ILE A 186 14.41 -22.56 -22.33
N SER A 187 13.31 -22.76 -21.60
CA SER A 187 13.30 -23.39 -20.28
C SER A 187 13.84 -24.83 -20.27
N GLN A 188 13.81 -25.52 -21.41
CA GLN A 188 14.26 -26.90 -21.55
C GLN A 188 15.73 -27.02 -22.02
N PHE A 189 16.31 -25.96 -22.58
CA PHE A 189 17.62 -25.99 -23.23
C PHE A 189 18.69 -25.07 -22.61
N LEU A 190 18.36 -24.29 -21.58
CA LEU A 190 19.35 -23.54 -20.81
C LEU A 190 19.31 -23.94 -19.32
N PRO A 191 20.42 -24.44 -18.72
CA PRO A 191 20.49 -24.64 -17.27
C PRO A 191 20.61 -23.31 -16.50
N PHE A 192 20.20 -22.18 -17.07
CA PHE A 192 20.46 -20.84 -16.52
C PHE A 192 19.19 -19.98 -16.52
N ASN A 193 18.71 -19.67 -15.32
CA ASN A 193 17.47 -18.96 -15.04
C ASN A 193 17.57 -17.47 -15.45
N LEU A 194 16.86 -17.06 -16.50
CA LEU A 194 16.85 -15.67 -17.00
C LEU A 194 16.16 -14.65 -16.07
N SER A 195 15.58 -15.10 -14.95
CA SER A 195 15.04 -14.24 -13.88
C SER A 195 16.14 -13.41 -13.18
N GLU A 196 17.41 -13.80 -13.27
CA GLU A 196 18.53 -13.06 -12.64
C GLU A 196 18.95 -11.79 -13.41
N LYS A 197 18.65 -11.66 -14.71
CA LYS A 197 19.08 -10.48 -15.50
C LYS A 197 18.15 -9.27 -15.43
N ARG A 198 16.86 -9.41 -15.06
CA ARG A 198 16.00 -8.24 -14.80
C ARG A 198 16.50 -7.42 -13.60
N ASN A 199 17.24 -8.04 -12.66
CA ASN A 199 17.87 -7.34 -11.53
C ASN A 199 19.23 -6.68 -11.83
N LYS A 200 19.92 -7.04 -12.92
CA LYS A 200 21.19 -6.38 -13.29
C LYS A 200 20.98 -5.03 -13.99
N ARG A 201 19.91 -4.85 -14.76
CA ARG A 201 19.54 -3.54 -15.34
C ARG A 201 19.06 -2.53 -14.28
N GLY A 202 18.51 -2.99 -13.15
CA GLY A 202 18.16 -2.13 -12.01
C GLY A 202 19.36 -1.62 -11.20
N ASN A 203 20.53 -2.27 -11.32
CA ASN A 203 21.75 -1.86 -10.61
C ASN A 203 22.65 -0.91 -11.43
N GLU A 204 22.49 -0.83 -12.76
CA GLU A 204 23.19 0.17 -13.57
C GLU A 204 22.57 1.58 -13.42
N CYS A 205 21.25 1.70 -13.21
CA CYS A 205 20.62 2.98 -12.89
C CYS A 205 20.97 3.53 -11.49
N LYS A 206 21.47 2.70 -10.57
CA LYS A 206 21.99 3.19 -9.27
C LYS A 206 23.41 3.73 -9.35
N LYS A 207 24.24 3.27 -10.28
CA LYS A 207 25.61 3.80 -10.48
C LYS A 207 25.64 5.24 -11.01
N TYR A 208 24.57 5.72 -11.64
CA TYR A 208 24.49 7.10 -12.13
C TYR A 208 24.07 8.12 -11.05
N SER A 209 23.48 7.69 -9.92
CA SER A 209 23.13 8.61 -8.83
C SER A 209 24.21 8.77 -7.76
N GLU A 210 25.17 7.84 -7.69
CA GLU A 210 26.31 7.92 -6.76
C GLU A 210 27.54 8.66 -7.35
N ARG A 211 27.52 9.02 -8.65
CA ARG A 211 28.59 9.82 -9.29
C ARG A 211 28.35 11.34 -9.30
N LEU A 212 27.23 11.83 -8.76
CA LEU A 212 26.91 13.26 -8.67
C LEU A 212 27.04 13.84 -7.25
N LEU A 213 27.51 13.05 -6.27
CA LEU A 213 27.73 13.49 -4.89
C LEU A 213 29.17 13.32 -4.38
N LEU A 214 30.11 12.96 -5.25
CA LEU A 214 31.53 12.90 -4.92
C LEU A 214 32.37 13.38 -6.12
N SER A 215 32.54 14.68 -6.21
CA SER A 215 33.72 15.33 -6.78
C SER A 215 34.03 16.54 -5.88
N PRO A 216 35.31 16.78 -5.53
CA PRO A 216 35.73 17.82 -4.57
C PRO A 216 35.38 19.24 -5.01
#